data_AF-A0A951KIG1-F1
#
_entry.id   AF-A0A951KIG1-F1
#
_cell.length_a   1.000
_cell.length_b   1.000
_cell.length_c   1.000
_cell.angle_alpha   90.00
_cell.angle_beta   90.00
_cell.angle_gamma   90.00
#
_symmetry.space_group_name_H-M   'P 1'
#
loop_
_entity.id
_entity.type
_entity.pdbx_description
1 polymer ?
#
loop_
_entity_poly.entity_id
_entity_poly.type
_entity_poly.pdbx_seq_one_letter_code
_entity_poly.pdbx_strand_id
1 'polypeptide(L)'
;VLLVWMTLAGQSLFGLSPMVYLLLLGLAIGPQLLGHTAFNWAIKYLSATFVTVAILGEPIGSTVMAVLMLDQPLQPLQILGGMVLLLGIGVATLAERQRPAAVAEIAEVEAVVAP
;
A
#
# COMPACT_ATOMS: atom_id res chain seq x y z
N VAL A 1 17.59 -5.09 7.72
CA VAL A 1 18.01 -5.77 6.47
C VAL A 1 19.05 -4.97 5.70
N LEU A 2 18.78 -3.71 5.33
CA LEU A 2 19.75 -2.89 4.55
C LEU A 2 21.11 -2.69 5.24
N LEU A 3 21.14 -2.46 6.56
CA LEU A 3 22.39 -2.33 7.33
C LEU A 3 23.25 -3.60 7.26
N VAL A 4 22.61 -4.77 7.30
CA VAL A 4 23.29 -6.08 7.20
C VAL A 4 23.89 -6.28 5.81
N TRP A 5 23.16 -5.88 4.76
CA TRP A 5 23.69 -5.93 3.39
C TRP A 5 24.85 -4.97 3.15
N MET A 6 24.82 -3.76 3.74
CA MET A 6 25.94 -2.81 3.63
C MET A 6 27.20 -3.34 4.29
N THR A 7 27.09 -3.97 5.48
CA THR A 7 28.25 -4.58 6.14
C THR A 7 28.79 -5.77 5.36
N LEU A 8 27.91 -6.60 4.79
CA LEU A 8 28.31 -7.72 3.92
C LEU A 8 28.95 -7.25 2.61
N ALA A 9 28.53 -6.10 2.07
CA ALA A 9 29.10 -5.50 0.87
C ALA A 9 30.38 -4.69 1.14
N GLY A 10 30.88 -4.65 2.37
CA GLY A 10 32.07 -3.88 2.76
C GLY A 10 31.90 -2.37 2.71
N GLN A 11 30.66 -1.88 2.66
CA GLN A 11 30.35 -0.45 2.64
C GLN A 11 30.37 0.10 4.07
N SER A 12 31.07 1.22 4.27
CA SER A 12 31.10 1.87 5.58
C SER A 12 29.77 2.56 5.87
N LEU A 13 29.20 2.27 7.03
CA LEU A 13 28.02 2.97 7.57
C LEU A 13 28.37 4.35 8.12
N PHE A 14 29.65 4.58 8.39
CA PHE A 14 30.20 5.77 9.02
C PHE A 14 31.08 6.52 8.03
N GLY A 15 30.92 7.84 7.95
CA GLY A 15 31.65 8.70 7.00
C GLY A 15 30.87 9.09 5.75
N LEU A 16 29.55 8.87 5.71
CA LEU A 16 28.70 9.45 4.67
C LEU A 16 28.58 10.97 4.87
N SER A 17 28.27 11.69 3.79
CA SER A 17 28.00 13.13 3.88
C SER A 17 26.86 13.41 4.88
N PRO A 18 26.96 14.44 5.73
CA PRO A 18 25.90 14.83 6.66
C PRO A 18 24.52 14.97 5.99
N MET A 19 24.50 15.42 4.73
CA MET A 19 23.28 15.55 3.93
C MET A 19 22.59 14.21 3.69
N VAL A 20 23.35 13.13 3.48
CA VAL A 20 22.79 11.79 3.25
C VAL A 20 22.06 11.29 4.49
N TYR A 21 22.63 11.51 5.67
CA TYR A 21 21.97 11.15 6.93
C TYR A 21 20.67 11.94 7.13
N LEU A 22 20.64 13.24 6.77
CA LEU A 22 19.43 14.05 6.84
C LEU A 22 18.34 13.55 5.87
N LEU A 23 18.71 13.19 4.64
CA LEU A 23 17.77 12.63 3.66
C LEU A 23 17.21 11.27 4.11
N LEU A 24 18.06 10.39 4.66
CA LEU A 24 17.64 9.10 5.21
C LEU A 24 16.68 9.29 6.39
N LEU A 25 16.98 10.24 7.28
CA LEU A 25 16.10 10.59 8.39
C LEU A 25 14.77 11.16 7.88
N GLY A 26 14.80 12.00 6.85
CA GLY A 26 13.60 12.55 6.20
C GLY A 26 12.72 11.46 5.59
N LEU A 27 13.30 10.47 4.92
CA LEU A 27 12.56 9.30 4.40
C LEU A 27 11.96 8.44 5.52
N ALA A 28 12.72 8.22 6.59
CA ALA A 28 12.27 7.44 7.74
C ALA A 28 11.12 8.12 8.50
N ILE A 29 11.19 9.45 8.70
CA ILE A 29 10.16 10.19 9.42
C ILE A 29 8.96 10.51 8.52
N GLY A 30 9.20 10.91 7.28
CA GLY A 30 8.18 11.31 6.33
C GLY A 30 7.33 10.13 5.86
N PRO A 31 7.57 9.59 4.65
CA PRO A 31 6.70 8.56 4.09
C PRO A 31 6.63 7.29 4.95
N GLN A 32 7.73 6.88 5.59
CA GLN A 32 7.75 5.62 6.33
C GLN A 32 6.93 5.68 7.62
N LEU A 33 7.30 6.56 8.56
CA LEU A 33 6.57 6.70 9.83
C LEU A 33 5.15 7.23 9.62
N LEU A 34 4.95 8.27 8.80
CA LEU A 34 3.61 8.83 8.58
C LEU A 34 2.72 7.85 7.83
N GLY A 35 3.21 7.21 6.77
CA GLY A 35 2.44 6.24 5.98
C GLY A 35 1.96 5.06 6.82
N HIS A 36 2.87 4.40 7.54
CA HIS A 36 2.50 3.26 8.39
C HIS A 36 1.59 3.67 9.55
N THR A 37 1.80 4.85 10.15
CA THR A 37 0.93 5.34 11.22
C THR A 37 -0.47 5.64 10.69
N ALA A 38 -0.58 6.26 9.52
CA ALA A 38 -1.86 6.54 8.87
C ALA A 38 -2.62 5.25 8.53
N PHE A 39 -1.95 4.22 8.02
CA PHE A 39 -2.57 2.91 7.76
C PHE A 39 -3.05 2.24 9.05
N ASN A 40 -2.24 2.25 10.11
CA ASN A 40 -2.62 1.70 11.40
C ASN A 40 -3.81 2.46 12.01
N TRP A 41 -3.86 3.77 11.84
CA TRP A 41 -4.99 4.59 12.26
C TRP A 41 -6.23 4.28 11.43
N ALA A 42 -6.11 4.12 10.11
CA ALA A 42 -7.21 3.82 9.20
C ALA A 42 -7.92 2.51 9.54
N ILE A 43 -7.19 1.47 9.97
CA ILE A 43 -7.77 0.17 10.38
C ILE A 43 -8.74 0.31 11.57
N LYS A 44 -8.63 1.38 12.38
CA LYS A 44 -9.62 1.65 13.46
C LYS A 44 -10.99 2.07 12.93
N TYR A 45 -11.06 2.55 11.68
CA TYR A 45 -12.28 3.10 11.08
C TYR A 45 -12.72 2.36 9.82
N LEU A 46 -11.80 1.63 9.17
CA LEU A 46 -11.99 0.92 7.91
C LEU A 46 -11.57 -0.54 8.08
N SER A 47 -12.13 -1.45 7.29
CA SER A 47 -11.72 -2.85 7.35
C SER A 47 -10.27 -3.03 6.88
N ALA A 48 -9.55 -3.98 7.48
CA ALA A 48 -8.18 -4.29 7.09
C ALA A 48 -8.09 -4.64 5.59
N THR A 49 -9.07 -5.38 5.07
CA THR A 49 -9.19 -5.70 3.64
C THR A 49 -9.26 -4.43 2.78
N PHE A 50 -10.11 -3.47 3.15
CA PHE A 50 -10.22 -2.22 2.41
C PHE A 50 -8.92 -1.41 2.45
N VAL A 51 -8.27 -1.31 3.62
CA VAL A 51 -6.99 -0.60 3.75
C VAL A 51 -5.91 -1.25 2.89
N THR A 52 -5.80 -2.58 2.88
CA THR A 52 -4.83 -3.29 2.01
C THR A 52 -5.10 -3.05 0.52
N VAL A 53 -6.37 -3.09 0.10
CA VAL A 53 -6.75 -2.81 -1.29
C VAL A 53 -6.43 -1.35 -1.66
N ALA A 54 -6.59 -0.40 -0.75
CA ALA A 54 -6.22 1.00 -0.98
C ALA A 54 -4.71 1.20 -1.12
N ILE A 55 -3.90 0.45 -0.36
CA ILE A 55 -2.42 0.48 -0.46
C ILE A 55 -1.95 0.02 -1.85
N LEU A 56 -2.67 -0.88 -2.52
CA LEU A 56 -2.39 -1.25 -3.93
C LEU A 56 -2.54 -0.07 -4.91
N GLY A 57 -3.06 1.08 -4.47
CA GLY A 57 -3.02 2.32 -5.23
C GLY A 57 -1.65 3.00 -5.26
N GLU A 58 -0.76 2.73 -4.30
CA GLU A 58 0.58 3.33 -4.24
C GLU A 58 1.42 3.08 -5.51
N PRO A 59 1.48 1.87 -6.10
CA PRO A 59 2.15 1.65 -7.37
C PRO A 59 1.63 2.51 -8.51
N ILE A 60 0.32 2.76 -8.56
CA ILE A 60 -0.31 3.61 -9.58
C ILE A 60 0.13 5.06 -9.38
N GLY A 61 0.03 5.57 -8.14
CA GLY A 61 0.50 6.91 -7.79
C GLY A 61 1.99 7.11 -8.05
N SER A 62 2.81 6.10 -7.72
CA SER A 62 4.25 6.07 -7.98
C SER A 62 4.54 6.13 -9.48
N THR A 63 3.80 5.38 -10.30
CA THR A 63 3.96 5.39 -11.75
C THR A 63 3.62 6.77 -12.33
N VAL A 64 2.55 7.41 -11.84
CA VAL A 64 2.20 8.78 -12.24
C VAL A 64 3.29 9.78 -11.83
N MET A 65 3.81 9.68 -10.61
CA MET A 65 4.93 10.53 -10.15
C MET A 65 6.19 10.30 -10.98
N ALA A 66 6.51 9.07 -11.37
CA ALA A 66 7.67 8.77 -12.21
C ALA A 66 7.57 9.42 -13.59
N VAL A 67 6.38 9.44 -14.19
CA VAL A 67 6.14 10.13 -15.46
C VAL A 67 6.29 11.64 -15.30
N LEU A 68 5.74 12.21 -14.22
CA LEU A 68 5.70 13.67 -14.01
C LEU A 68 7.03 14.27 -13.53
N MET A 69 7.78 13.56 -12.68
CA MET A 69 8.98 14.10 -12.03
C MET A 69 10.29 13.56 -12.60
N LEU A 70 10.27 12.36 -13.19
CA LEU A 70 11.47 11.68 -13.68
C LEU A 70 11.50 11.53 -15.21
N ASP A 71 10.49 12.06 -15.91
CA ASP A 71 10.31 11.92 -17.36
C ASP A 71 10.40 10.46 -17.84
N GLN A 72 10.00 9.51 -17.00
CA GLN A 72 10.08 8.09 -17.33
C GLN A 72 8.84 7.67 -18.13
N PRO A 73 8.99 7.21 -19.39
CA PRO A 73 7.85 6.78 -20.19
C PRO A 73 7.27 5.47 -19.67
N LEU A 74 5.94 5.38 -19.69
CA LEU A 74 5.20 4.15 -19.35
C LEU A 74 5.44 3.07 -20.41
N GLN A 75 5.90 1.91 -19.97
CA GLN A 75 6.00 0.75 -20.86
C GLN A 75 4.63 0.10 -21.07
N PRO A 76 4.37 -0.52 -22.24
CA PRO A 76 3.08 -1.18 -22.52
C PRO A 76 2.70 -2.23 -21.47
N LEU A 77 3.68 -2.96 -20.93
CA LEU A 77 3.45 -3.96 -19.88
C LEU A 77 3.06 -3.31 -18.54
N GLN A 78 3.61 -2.12 -18.22
CA GLN A 78 3.22 -1.36 -17.03
C GLN A 78 1.80 -0.84 -17.14
N ILE A 79 1.39 -0.39 -18.34
CA ILE A 79 0.01 0.04 -18.61
C ILE A 79 -0.95 -1.14 -18.41
N LEU A 80 -0.64 -2.30 -19.00
CA LEU A 80 -1.45 -3.51 -18.85
C LEU A 80 -1.54 -3.94 -17.38
N GLY A 81 -0.41 -4.02 -16.68
CA GLY A 81 -0.36 -4.34 -15.25
C GLY A 81 -1.15 -3.34 -14.40
N GLY A 82 -1.04 -2.04 -14.70
CA GLY A 82 -1.79 -0.98 -14.05
C GLY A 82 -3.30 -1.09 -14.25
N MET A 83 -3.75 -1.40 -15.48
CA MET A 83 -5.18 -1.64 -15.76
C MET A 83 -5.70 -2.85 -14.99
N VAL A 84 -4.97 -3.97 -14.98
CA VAL A 84 -5.36 -5.17 -14.22
C VAL A 84 -5.40 -4.86 -12.72
N LEU A 85 -4.43 -4.11 -12.20
CA LEU A 85 -4.39 -3.69 -10.80
C LEU A 85 -5.59 -2.82 -10.41
N LEU A 86 -5.92 -1.81 -11.23
CA LEU A 86 -7.08 -0.94 -11.01
C LEU A 86 -8.40 -1.71 -11.07
N LEU A 87 -8.54 -2.65 -12.00
CA LEU A 87 -9.70 -3.54 -12.07
C LEU A 87 -9.82 -4.39 -10.80
N GLY A 88 -8.72 -4.99 -10.35
CA GLY A 88 -8.68 -5.78 -9.11
C GLY A 88 -9.09 -4.97 -7.89
N ILE A 89 -8.57 -3.73 -7.76
CA ILE A 89 -8.95 -2.80 -6.69
C ILE A 89 -10.45 -2.48 -6.74
N GLY A 90 -11.01 -2.23 -7.93
CA GLY A 90 -12.42 -1.94 -8.11
C GLY A 90 -13.32 -3.11 -7.68
N VAL A 91 -13.00 -4.33 -8.14
CA VAL A 91 -13.73 -5.55 -7.78
C VAL A 91 -13.65 -5.82 -6.27
N ALA A 92 -12.46 -5.77 -5.68
CA ALA A 92 -12.26 -6.03 -4.26
C ALA A 92 -12.99 -5.00 -3.39
N THR A 93 -12.97 -3.72 -3.79
CA THR A 93 -13.68 -2.65 -3.10
C THR A 93 -15.19 -2.83 -3.15
N LEU A 94 -15.74 -3.25 -4.29
CA LEU A 94 -17.18 -3.50 -4.43
C LEU A 94 -17.63 -4.71 -3.62
N ALA A 95 -16.86 -5.80 -3.64
CA ALA A 95 -17.14 -7.00 -2.84
C ALA A 95 -17.14 -6.69 -1.34
N GLU A 96 -16.21 -5.86 -0.87
CA GLU A 96 -16.13 -5.48 0.55
C GLU A 96 -17.36 -4.69 1.02
N ARG A 97 -17.97 -3.87 0.14
CA ARG A 97 -19.22 -3.15 0.46
C ARG A 97 -20.43 -4.06 0.62
N GLN A 98 -20.45 -5.21 -0.06
CA GLN A 98 -21.56 -6.16 -0.03
C GLN A 98 -21.47 -7.14 1.15
N ARG A 99 -20.28 -7.28 1.74
CA ARG A 99 -20.01 -8.23 2.83
C ARG A 99 -20.89 -8.04 4.07
N PRO A 100 -21.16 -6.80 4.56
CA PRO A 100 -22.09 -6.60 5.68
C PRO A 100 -23.52 -7.05 5.37
N ALA A 101 -24.00 -6.85 4.13
CA ALA A 101 -25.34 -7.24 3.71
C ALA A 101 -25.47 -8.77 3.59
N ALA A 102 -24.47 -9.43 2.99
CA ALA A 102 -24.45 -10.89 2.90
C ALA A 102 -24.39 -11.57 4.27
N VAL A 103 -23.61 -11.03 5.21
CA VAL A 103 -23.55 -11.56 6.59
C VAL A 103 -24.88 -11.38 7.32
N ALA A 104 -25.56 -10.25 7.12
CA ALA A 104 -26.89 -10.01 7.71
C ALA A 104 -27.95 -10.98 7.15
N GLU A 105 -27.96 -11.21 5.83
CA GLU A 105 -28.86 -12.16 5.17
C GLU A 105 -28.65 -13.59 5.68
N ILE A 106 -27.39 -14.05 5.79
CA ILE A 106 -27.08 -15.38 6.33
C ILE A 106 -27.54 -15.50 7.78
N ALA A 107 -27.33 -14.47 8.60
CA ALA A 107 -27.76 -14.47 10.00
C ALA A 107 -29.30 -14.49 10.13
N GLU A 108 -30.03 -13.81 9.24
CA GLU A 108 -31.49 -13.84 9.21
C GLU A 108 -32.01 -15.23 8.80
N VAL A 109 -31.40 -15.85 7.78
CA VAL A 109 -31.72 -17.23 7.38
C VAL A 109 -31.44 -18.22 8.52
N GLU A 110 -30.30 -18.11 9.21
CA GLU A 110 -30.00 -18.95 10.38
C GLU A 110 -31.00 -18.73 11.53
N ALA A 111 -31.42 -17.48 11.79
CA ALA A 111 -32.38 -17.17 12.83
C ALA A 111 -33.79 -17.74 12.53
N VAL A 112 -34.18 -17.83 11.25
CA VAL A 112 -35.45 -18.43 10.81
C VAL A 112 -35.41 -19.96 10.80
N VAL A 113 -34.23 -20.54 10.55
CA VAL A 113 -34.02 -22.00 10.47
C VAL A 113 -33.66 -22.62 11.83
N ALA A 114 -33.25 -21.81 12.81
CA ALA A 114 -32.97 -22.27 14.17
C ALA A 114 -34.23 -22.86 14.86
N PRO A 115 -34.11 -24.03 15.53
CA PRO A 115 -35.24 -24.76 16.12
C PRO A 115 -35.85 -24.08 17.36
#